data_AF-A0A7Y5CAF6-F1
#
_entry.id   AF-A0A7Y5CAF6-F1
#
_cell.length_a   1.000
_cell.length_b   1.000
_cell.length_c   1.000
_cell.angle_alpha   90.00
_cell.angle_beta   90.00
_cell.angle_gamma   90.00
#
_symmetry.space_group_name_H-M   'P 1'
#
loop_
_entity.id
_entity.type
_entity.pdbx_description
1 polymer ?
#
loop_
_entity_poly.entity_id
_entity_poly.type
_entity_poly.pdbx_seq_one_letter_code
_entity_poly.pdbx_strand_id
1 'polypeptide(L)'
;MGPMEFLRTRHSESRAPLTQLAAIALLAIFPCFAANDVSIAADGMLIVNGDRTFVLGLYENPKDDAILDEATKAGINLIQSTPDTEQLDRLHNRGVYAWINVGSSIDLSADTDTRKASLKKLADDFAAHPSLLVWEVPDEALWNVWYGAELWRNRDEPKQQEELIAALEDKAKAEKLRAMRVDVRKHRAMAEYKQAEDIADAIWRELGKEPPNPELNTSNAPERAATMAAGMLDGYTHLKSICPTHPVWMNHAPRNSVAQRAAFNKAADAVGCDIYPVPPHIGGHSDLADRGLTSVGAFTRLMQDAAPGKPVWMVLQAFSWAELAEKKNDPDLDQQRHPTYHETRFMAYDAIVNGARAILYWGSAYTDRSKPFWGELLKVVRELADLQPVLSAPDADVELQISLDETWGSLDQGIRVLPKETNDGTWLIVVNEWHDPLRYTIAGLNPARGATYTDTITGASVAADNGTITLSIPSYGVQVLRPSK
;
A
#
# COMPACT_ATOMS: atom_id res chain seq x y z
N MET A 1 1.87 25.99 106.03
CA MET A 1 0.45 25.83 105.65
C MET A 1 0.15 26.80 104.52
N GLY A 2 0.09 26.34 103.26
CA GLY A 2 -0.15 27.16 102.05
C GLY A 2 0.86 28.30 101.80
N PRO A 3 0.66 29.15 100.77
CA PRO A 3 -0.12 29.00 99.53
C PRO A 3 0.78 29.11 98.25
N MET A 4 0.19 29.24 97.04
CA MET A 4 0.71 29.61 95.67
C MET A 4 -0.23 28.95 94.61
N GLU A 5 -0.36 29.22 93.30
CA GLU A 5 0.04 30.25 92.28
C GLU A 5 -0.86 30.04 91.02
N PHE A 6 -0.85 30.72 89.85
CA PHE A 6 -0.07 31.81 89.20
C PHE A 6 -1.02 32.68 88.30
N LEU A 7 -0.52 33.72 87.61
CA LEU A 7 -1.28 34.56 86.65
C LEU A 7 -1.38 34.01 85.21
N ARG A 8 -2.30 34.60 84.40
CA ARG A 8 -2.33 34.58 82.92
C ARG A 8 -2.45 36.01 82.35
N THR A 9 -1.99 36.22 81.11
CA THR A 9 -1.93 37.53 80.40
C THR A 9 -2.88 37.61 79.18
N ARG A 10 -2.96 38.79 78.52
CA ARG A 10 -3.74 39.05 77.28
C ARG A 10 -2.94 39.92 76.27
N HIS A 11 -3.44 39.98 75.03
CA HIS A 11 -2.78 40.51 73.82
C HIS A 11 -2.71 42.04 73.68
N SER A 12 -1.80 42.49 72.80
CA SER A 12 -2.04 43.50 71.77
C SER A 12 -1.25 43.15 70.49
N GLU A 13 -1.56 43.78 69.35
CA GLU A 13 -1.02 43.44 68.02
C GLU A 13 0.07 44.43 67.55
N SER A 14 1.06 43.98 66.76
CA SER A 14 1.67 44.80 65.69
C SER A 14 2.46 43.99 64.66
N ARG A 15 2.33 44.43 63.40
CA ARG A 15 2.82 43.92 62.11
C ARG A 15 4.29 43.43 62.03
N ALA A 16 4.52 42.44 61.17
CA ALA A 16 5.81 42.00 60.63
C ALA A 16 5.89 42.29 59.10
N PRO A 17 7.09 42.32 58.46
CA PRO A 17 7.26 42.77 57.06
C PRO A 17 6.96 41.70 56.01
N LEU A 18 6.66 42.13 54.78
CA LEU A 18 6.52 41.24 53.62
C LEU A 18 7.90 40.76 53.11
N THR A 19 8.06 39.46 52.94
CA THR A 19 9.08 38.87 52.06
C THR A 19 8.48 38.65 50.66
N GLN A 20 9.15 39.15 49.62
CA GLN A 20 8.74 38.89 48.24
C GLN A 20 9.18 37.48 47.82
N LEU A 21 8.21 36.58 47.62
CA LEU A 21 8.45 35.34 46.86
C LEU A 21 8.54 35.69 45.37
N ALA A 22 9.75 35.60 44.82
CA ALA A 22 9.95 35.67 43.37
C ALA A 22 9.45 34.37 42.73
N ALA A 23 8.24 34.40 42.17
CA ALA A 23 7.70 33.30 41.39
C ALA A 23 8.45 33.19 40.06
N ILE A 24 9.41 32.28 39.99
CA ILE A 24 10.03 31.88 38.71
C ILE A 24 8.98 31.08 37.94
N ALA A 25 8.27 31.76 37.05
CA ALA A 25 7.45 31.10 36.06
C ALA A 25 8.36 30.33 35.10
N LEU A 26 8.43 29.00 35.24
CA LEU A 26 8.87 28.17 34.13
C LEU A 26 7.86 28.34 32.99
N LEU A 27 8.22 29.16 32.01
CA LEU A 27 7.66 29.05 30.68
C LEU A 27 7.96 27.63 30.19
N ALA A 28 6.92 26.80 30.15
CA ALA A 28 6.98 25.54 29.43
C ALA A 28 7.22 25.87 27.96
N ILE A 29 8.46 25.75 27.52
CA ILE A 29 8.80 25.75 26.10
C ILE A 29 8.25 24.45 25.56
N PHE A 30 6.97 24.46 25.16
CA PHE A 30 6.44 23.46 24.26
C PHE A 30 7.34 23.49 23.02
N PRO A 31 7.99 22.38 22.65
CA PRO A 31 8.68 22.32 21.37
C PRO A 31 7.64 22.57 20.29
N CYS A 32 7.81 23.67 19.55
CA CYS A 32 7.08 23.87 18.31
C CYS A 32 7.68 22.89 17.31
N PHE A 33 7.17 21.65 17.33
CA PHE A 33 7.57 20.63 16.37
C PHE A 33 7.26 21.15 14.97
N ALA A 34 8.29 21.24 14.13
CA ALA A 34 8.10 21.55 12.72
C ALA A 34 7.38 20.38 12.04
N ALA A 35 6.58 20.69 11.02
CA ALA A 35 6.16 19.68 10.05
C ALA A 35 7.39 19.05 9.38
N ASN A 36 7.27 17.80 8.97
CA ASN A 36 8.36 17.11 8.27
C ASN A 36 8.73 17.84 6.97
N ASP A 37 10.03 18.01 6.73
CA ASP A 37 10.51 18.34 5.38
C ASP A 37 10.50 17.04 4.56
N VAL A 38 9.71 17.02 3.47
CA VAL A 38 9.48 15.81 2.68
C VAL A 38 9.69 16.13 1.21
N SER A 39 10.55 15.35 0.55
CA SER A 39 10.78 15.44 -0.88
C SER A 39 11.06 14.07 -1.50
N ILE A 40 11.07 14.00 -2.83
CA ILE A 40 11.35 12.78 -3.58
C ILE A 40 12.64 13.01 -4.36
N ALA A 41 13.61 12.11 -4.18
CA ALA A 41 14.89 12.13 -4.88
C ALA A 41 14.71 11.79 -6.37
N ALA A 42 15.72 12.12 -7.20
CA ALA A 42 15.67 11.87 -8.65
C ALA A 42 15.52 10.39 -9.04
N ASP A 43 15.88 9.45 -8.14
CA ASP A 43 15.69 8.00 -8.28
C ASP A 43 14.40 7.48 -7.61
N GLY A 44 13.50 8.38 -7.22
CA GLY A 44 12.22 8.09 -6.57
C GLY A 44 12.30 7.84 -5.05
N MET A 45 13.48 7.77 -4.45
CA MET A 45 13.58 7.52 -3.01
C MET A 45 12.97 8.68 -2.21
N LEU A 46 12.19 8.39 -1.17
CA LEU A 46 11.68 9.43 -0.28
C LEU A 46 12.84 10.02 0.53
N ILE A 47 12.86 11.34 0.69
CA ILE A 47 13.73 12.06 1.61
C ILE A 47 12.83 12.65 2.70
N VAL A 48 13.16 12.37 3.96
CA VAL A 48 12.40 12.83 5.13
C VAL A 48 13.36 13.50 6.10
N ASN A 49 13.15 14.78 6.39
CA ASN A 49 14.01 15.61 7.25
C ASN A 49 15.50 15.60 6.85
N GLY A 50 15.78 15.38 5.55
CA GLY A 50 17.13 15.26 4.97
C GLY A 50 17.61 13.82 4.74
N ASP A 51 17.03 12.83 5.42
CA ASP A 51 17.46 11.43 5.34
C ASP A 51 16.69 10.63 4.28
N ARG A 52 17.43 9.91 3.42
CA ARG A 52 16.84 8.97 2.45
C ARG A 52 16.20 7.80 3.18
N THR A 53 14.92 7.59 2.90
CA THR A 53 14.05 6.71 3.68
C THR A 53 13.33 5.73 2.76
N PHE A 54 13.65 4.45 2.90
CA PHE A 54 12.81 3.38 2.38
C PHE A 54 11.60 3.20 3.31
N VAL A 55 10.39 3.23 2.74
CA VAL A 55 9.14 3.20 3.52
C VAL A 55 8.69 1.76 3.74
N LEU A 56 8.36 1.44 4.99
CA LEU A 56 7.80 0.18 5.46
C LEU A 56 6.45 0.47 6.11
N GLY A 57 5.38 0.25 5.36
CA GLY A 57 4.03 0.71 5.68
C GLY A 57 3.08 -0.36 6.23
N LEU A 58 2.09 0.05 7.03
CA LEU A 58 1.01 -0.82 7.49
C LEU A 58 -0.36 -0.12 7.38
N TYR A 59 -1.30 -0.72 6.62
CA TYR A 59 -2.67 -0.20 6.46
C TYR A 59 -3.53 -0.32 7.73
N GLU A 60 -3.16 -1.23 8.62
CA GLU A 60 -3.74 -1.31 9.94
C GLU A 60 -3.07 -0.30 10.88
N ASN A 61 -3.89 0.50 11.57
CA ASN A 61 -3.51 1.19 12.79
C ASN A 61 -3.99 0.32 13.97
N PRO A 62 -3.13 -0.50 14.61
CA PRO A 62 -3.61 -1.47 15.59
C PRO A 62 -4.17 -0.75 16.80
N LYS A 63 -5.40 -1.09 17.21
CA LYS A 63 -6.06 -0.50 18.39
C LYS A 63 -5.44 -0.96 19.72
N ASP A 64 -4.76 -2.09 19.69
CA ASP A 64 -3.95 -2.57 20.81
C ASP A 64 -2.55 -1.93 20.72
N ASP A 65 -2.16 -1.22 21.76
CA ASP A 65 -0.84 -0.60 21.89
C ASP A 65 0.30 -1.63 21.85
N ALA A 66 0.08 -2.88 22.28
CA ALA A 66 1.08 -3.93 22.21
C ALA A 66 1.35 -4.40 20.76
N ILE A 67 0.31 -4.53 19.94
CA ILE A 67 0.44 -4.92 18.53
C ILE A 67 1.03 -3.78 17.69
N LEU A 68 0.67 -2.52 18.00
CA LEU A 68 1.33 -1.35 17.42
C LEU A 68 2.81 -1.28 17.82
N ASP A 69 3.13 -1.53 19.09
CA ASP A 69 4.50 -1.63 19.59
C ASP A 69 5.32 -2.74 18.90
N GLU A 70 4.73 -3.91 18.64
CA GLU A 70 5.37 -4.99 17.89
C GLU A 70 5.71 -4.57 16.46
N ALA A 71 4.76 -3.95 15.76
CA ALA A 71 4.94 -3.48 14.38
C ALA A 71 6.03 -2.39 14.28
N THR A 72 6.04 -1.41 15.17
CA THR A 72 7.05 -0.33 15.16
C THR A 72 8.43 -0.82 15.58
N LYS A 73 8.53 -1.74 16.56
CA LYS A 73 9.81 -2.40 16.92
C LYS A 73 10.36 -3.29 15.82
N ALA A 74 9.48 -3.98 15.08
CA ALA A 74 9.87 -4.70 13.87
C ALA A 74 10.41 -3.75 12.79
N GLY A 75 9.91 -2.51 12.70
CA GLY A 75 10.44 -1.48 11.82
C GLY A 75 9.45 -0.92 10.80
N ILE A 76 8.15 -1.15 10.98
CA ILE A 76 7.12 -0.35 10.30
C ILE A 76 7.35 1.12 10.68
N ASN A 77 7.59 1.97 9.68
CA ASN A 77 7.91 3.39 9.86
C ASN A 77 6.81 4.33 9.36
N LEU A 78 5.77 3.79 8.70
CA LEU A 78 4.61 4.53 8.20
C LEU A 78 3.32 3.75 8.49
N ILE A 79 2.31 4.37 9.09
CA ILE A 79 1.05 3.70 9.49
C ILE A 79 -0.16 4.50 9.01
N GLN A 80 -1.23 3.83 8.59
CA GLN A 80 -2.47 4.49 8.19
C GLN A 80 -3.06 5.26 9.39
N SER A 81 -3.61 6.46 9.15
CA SER A 81 -4.37 7.17 10.15
C SER A 81 -5.69 7.70 9.61
N THR A 82 -6.71 7.64 10.46
CA THR A 82 -7.85 8.55 10.37
C THR A 82 -7.38 10.01 10.55
N PRO A 83 -8.10 11.00 9.99
CA PRO A 83 -7.86 12.41 10.25
C PRO A 83 -8.30 12.77 11.67
N ASP A 84 -7.45 12.43 12.65
CA ASP A 84 -7.66 12.63 14.08
C ASP A 84 -6.31 12.85 14.78
N THR A 85 -6.23 13.89 15.62
CA THR A 85 -4.99 14.30 16.28
C THR A 85 -4.54 13.28 17.33
N GLU A 86 -5.45 12.66 18.09
CA GLU A 86 -5.07 11.68 19.13
C GLU A 86 -4.39 10.45 18.52
N GLN A 87 -4.91 9.97 17.38
CA GLN A 87 -4.29 8.90 16.60
C GLN A 87 -2.92 9.28 16.01
N LEU A 88 -2.73 10.52 15.56
CA LEU A 88 -1.44 10.99 15.06
C LEU A 88 -0.41 11.19 16.20
N ASP A 89 -0.82 11.71 17.36
CA ASP A 89 0.00 11.79 18.58
C ASP A 89 0.43 10.40 19.04
N ARG A 90 -0.49 9.42 19.02
CA ARG A 90 -0.22 8.01 19.40
C ARG A 90 0.82 7.33 18.51
N LEU A 91 0.96 7.76 17.25
CA LEU A 91 2.02 7.36 16.32
C LEU A 91 3.32 8.18 16.55
N HIS A 92 3.20 9.49 16.78
CA HIS A 92 4.35 10.37 17.02
C HIS A 92 5.15 9.98 18.28
N ASN A 93 4.45 9.63 19.36
CA ASN A 93 5.06 9.13 20.59
C ASN A 93 5.82 7.80 20.43
N ARG A 94 5.74 7.15 19.25
CA ARG A 94 6.49 5.95 18.87
C ARG A 94 7.57 6.21 17.81
N GLY A 95 7.75 7.46 17.38
CA GLY A 95 8.72 7.83 16.36
C GLY A 95 8.39 7.33 14.95
N VAL A 96 7.10 7.08 14.65
CA VAL A 96 6.65 6.62 13.33
C VAL A 96 5.73 7.62 12.64
N TYR A 97 5.76 7.58 11.32
CA TYR A 97 4.99 8.47 10.47
C TYR A 97 3.58 7.93 10.19
N ALA A 98 2.74 8.81 9.67
CA ALA A 98 1.36 8.56 9.31
C ALA A 98 1.08 9.00 7.87
N TRP A 99 0.12 8.32 7.23
CA TRP A 99 -0.59 8.87 6.08
C TRP A 99 -2.08 9.00 6.38
N ILE A 100 -2.74 9.98 5.74
CA ILE A 100 -4.17 10.21 5.85
C ILE A 100 -4.79 10.10 4.46
N ASN A 101 -5.86 9.31 4.34
CA ASN A 101 -6.66 9.28 3.13
C ASN A 101 -7.58 10.52 3.07
N VAL A 102 -7.49 11.32 2.01
CA VAL A 102 -8.30 12.55 1.86
C VAL A 102 -9.73 12.29 1.37
N GLY A 103 -10.02 11.04 0.99
CA GLY A 103 -11.33 10.60 0.51
C GLY A 103 -11.75 11.29 -0.79
N SER A 104 -13.04 11.19 -1.11
CA SER A 104 -13.63 11.75 -2.34
C SER A 104 -13.48 13.27 -2.46
N SER A 105 -13.03 13.97 -1.41
CA SER A 105 -12.64 15.38 -1.41
C SER A 105 -11.64 15.75 -2.50
N ILE A 106 -10.79 14.81 -2.95
CA ILE A 106 -9.80 15.07 -4.02
C ILE A 106 -10.41 15.04 -5.42
N ASP A 107 -11.52 14.34 -5.63
CA ASP A 107 -12.25 14.39 -6.90
C ASP A 107 -13.11 15.66 -6.93
N LEU A 108 -12.72 16.67 -7.71
CA LEU A 108 -13.47 17.92 -7.83
C LEU A 108 -14.49 17.95 -8.97
N SER A 109 -14.75 16.81 -9.64
CA SER A 109 -15.70 16.74 -10.77
C SER A 109 -17.17 16.95 -10.36
N ALA A 110 -17.48 16.81 -9.07
CA ALA A 110 -18.74 17.18 -8.45
C ALA A 110 -18.50 17.89 -7.11
N ASP A 111 -19.51 18.58 -6.58
CA ASP A 111 -19.51 19.26 -5.26
C ASP A 111 -18.29 20.16 -5.00
N THR A 112 -17.73 20.75 -6.06
CA THR A 112 -16.37 21.32 -6.11
C THR A 112 -16.01 22.22 -4.92
N ASP A 113 -16.86 23.19 -4.56
CA ASP A 113 -16.56 24.14 -3.47
C ASP A 113 -16.59 23.47 -2.08
N THR A 114 -17.52 22.53 -1.88
CA THR A 114 -17.59 21.72 -0.64
C THR A 114 -16.35 20.83 -0.52
N ARG A 115 -15.93 20.18 -1.61
CA ARG A 115 -14.77 19.28 -1.61
C ARG A 115 -13.45 20.04 -1.44
N LYS A 116 -13.30 21.22 -2.06
CA LYS A 116 -12.20 22.17 -1.77
C LYS A 116 -12.17 22.59 -0.31
N ALA A 117 -13.33 22.92 0.29
CA ALA A 117 -13.40 23.27 1.71
C ALA A 117 -12.98 22.10 2.62
N SER A 118 -13.36 20.85 2.30
CA SER A 118 -12.90 19.65 3.00
C SER A 118 -11.38 19.42 2.87
N LEU A 119 -10.82 19.55 1.67
CA LEU A 119 -9.36 19.47 1.45
C LEU A 119 -8.62 20.54 2.27
N LYS A 120 -9.13 21.79 2.28
CA LYS A 120 -8.54 22.86 3.08
C LYS A 120 -8.62 22.57 4.57
N LYS A 121 -9.74 22.06 5.07
CA LYS A 121 -9.87 21.68 6.48
C LYS A 121 -8.85 20.61 6.87
N LEU A 122 -8.70 19.55 6.06
CA LEU A 122 -7.70 18.51 6.29
C LEU A 122 -6.28 19.08 6.33
N ALA A 123 -5.94 19.97 5.40
CA ALA A 123 -4.65 20.63 5.38
C ALA A 123 -4.43 21.54 6.60
N ASP A 124 -5.41 22.38 6.95
CA ASP A 124 -5.35 23.30 8.10
C ASP A 124 -5.18 22.54 9.43
N ASP A 125 -5.89 21.42 9.61
CA ASP A 125 -5.90 20.64 10.85
C ASP A 125 -4.63 19.78 11.02
N PHE A 126 -4.11 19.18 9.94
CA PHE A 126 -3.14 18.07 10.05
C PHE A 126 -1.79 18.28 9.32
N ALA A 127 -1.67 19.22 8.36
CA ALA A 127 -0.40 19.42 7.63
C ALA A 127 0.76 19.95 8.50
N ALA A 128 0.46 20.46 9.69
CA ALA A 128 1.47 20.87 10.67
C ALA A 128 1.93 19.71 11.59
N HIS A 129 1.31 18.53 11.52
CA HIS A 129 1.51 17.47 12.50
C HIS A 129 2.83 16.71 12.27
N PRO A 130 3.72 16.54 13.26
CA PRO A 130 5.07 15.99 13.05
C PRO A 130 5.12 14.49 12.71
N SER A 131 4.01 13.75 12.82
CA SER A 131 3.91 12.42 12.20
C SER A 131 3.29 12.39 10.80
N LEU A 132 2.59 13.43 10.32
CA LEU A 132 2.05 13.36 8.96
C LEU A 132 3.19 13.42 7.95
N LEU A 133 3.15 12.51 6.97
CA LEU A 133 4.16 12.39 5.93
C LEU A 133 3.55 12.51 4.52
N VAL A 134 2.43 11.82 4.28
CA VAL A 134 1.83 11.63 2.95
C VAL A 134 0.30 11.77 3.02
N TRP A 135 -0.29 12.31 1.94
CA TRP A 135 -1.72 12.24 1.67
C TRP A 135 -2.02 11.08 0.72
N GLU A 136 -3.02 10.25 0.99
CA GLU A 136 -3.49 9.20 0.08
C GLU A 136 -4.81 9.64 -0.57
N VAL A 137 -4.95 9.47 -1.88
CA VAL A 137 -6.23 9.68 -2.60
C VAL A 137 -7.21 8.52 -2.33
N PRO A 138 -8.49 8.54 -2.76
CA PRO A 138 -9.37 7.38 -2.63
C PRO A 138 -8.73 6.09 -3.12
N ASP A 139 -8.77 5.06 -2.27
CA ASP A 139 -8.22 3.75 -2.57
C ASP A 139 -8.91 3.11 -3.79
N GLU A 140 -8.13 2.43 -4.61
CA GLU A 140 -8.53 1.82 -5.88
C GLU A 140 -9.39 2.73 -6.81
N ALA A 141 -9.25 4.07 -6.75
CA ALA A 141 -10.18 5.02 -7.36
C ALA A 141 -10.62 4.69 -8.81
N LEU A 142 -9.65 4.39 -9.67
CA LEU A 142 -9.88 4.01 -11.08
C LEU A 142 -10.69 2.71 -11.19
N TRP A 143 -10.37 1.68 -10.41
CA TRP A 143 -11.04 0.38 -10.46
C TRP A 143 -12.48 0.47 -9.96
N ASN A 144 -12.73 1.25 -8.90
CA ASN A 144 -14.07 1.46 -8.36
C ASN A 144 -15.07 2.06 -9.37
N VAL A 145 -14.60 2.79 -10.40
CA VAL A 145 -15.45 3.22 -11.53
C VAL A 145 -16.05 2.03 -12.30
N TRP A 146 -15.28 0.96 -12.47
CA TRP A 146 -15.67 -0.25 -13.21
C TRP A 146 -16.39 -1.25 -12.29
N TYR A 147 -15.85 -1.47 -11.09
CA TYR A 147 -16.30 -2.51 -10.17
C TYR A 147 -17.79 -2.38 -9.82
N GLY A 148 -18.27 -1.17 -9.51
CA GLY A 148 -19.69 -0.93 -9.23
C GLY A 148 -20.63 -1.27 -10.40
N ALA A 149 -20.19 -1.06 -11.64
CA ALA A 149 -20.96 -1.43 -12.84
C ALA A 149 -20.92 -2.94 -13.11
N GLU A 150 -19.77 -3.59 -12.93
CA GLU A 150 -19.66 -5.04 -13.05
C GLU A 150 -20.47 -5.78 -11.99
N LEU A 151 -20.45 -5.32 -10.72
CA LEU A 151 -21.31 -5.86 -9.66
C LEU A 151 -22.80 -5.71 -10.02
N TRP A 152 -23.23 -4.51 -10.43
CA TRP A 152 -24.61 -4.28 -10.80
C TRP A 152 -25.05 -5.15 -11.99
N ARG A 153 -24.38 -5.04 -13.14
CA ARG A 153 -24.81 -5.68 -14.40
C ARG A 153 -24.57 -7.20 -14.44
N ASN A 154 -23.62 -7.75 -13.67
CA ASN A 154 -23.33 -9.19 -13.65
C ASN A 154 -23.93 -9.97 -12.47
N ARG A 155 -24.05 -9.36 -11.28
CA ARG A 155 -24.45 -10.06 -10.04
C ARG A 155 -25.87 -9.69 -9.62
N ASP A 156 -26.13 -8.41 -9.45
CA ASP A 156 -27.31 -7.95 -8.71
C ASP A 156 -28.53 -7.74 -9.62
N GLU A 157 -28.35 -7.10 -10.78
CA GLU A 157 -29.41 -6.96 -11.79
C GLU A 157 -29.91 -8.30 -12.35
N PRO A 158 -29.05 -9.25 -12.77
CA PRO A 158 -29.53 -10.51 -13.34
C PRO A 158 -30.37 -11.29 -12.34
N LYS A 159 -29.95 -11.32 -11.08
CA LYS A 159 -30.68 -11.94 -9.98
C LYS A 159 -32.05 -11.30 -9.78
N GLN A 160 -32.12 -9.97 -9.64
CA GLN A 160 -33.39 -9.27 -9.41
C GLN A 160 -34.36 -9.41 -10.60
N GLN A 161 -33.84 -9.37 -11.83
CA GLN A 161 -34.65 -9.63 -13.03
C GLN A 161 -35.15 -11.08 -13.08
N GLU A 162 -34.30 -12.07 -12.81
CA GLU A 162 -34.68 -13.49 -12.84
C GLU A 162 -35.68 -13.85 -11.72
N GLU A 163 -35.57 -13.26 -10.53
CA GLU A 163 -36.56 -13.35 -9.44
C GLU A 163 -37.93 -12.78 -9.85
N LEU A 164 -37.96 -11.57 -10.44
CA LEU A 164 -39.19 -10.93 -10.91
C LEU A 164 -39.84 -11.68 -12.09
N ILE A 165 -39.02 -12.20 -13.03
CA ILE A 165 -39.48 -13.01 -14.17
C ILE A 165 -40.03 -14.36 -13.70
N ALA A 166 -39.48 -14.95 -12.64
CA ALA A 166 -39.99 -16.19 -12.04
C ALA A 166 -41.37 -15.98 -11.38
N ALA A 167 -41.60 -14.81 -10.78
CA ALA A 167 -42.86 -14.45 -10.12
C ALA A 167 -44.03 -14.13 -11.08
N LEU A 168 -43.79 -13.98 -12.39
CA LEU A 168 -44.84 -13.65 -13.36
C LEU A 168 -45.87 -14.78 -13.52
N GLU A 169 -47.15 -14.44 -13.41
CA GLU A 169 -48.27 -15.35 -13.77
C GLU A 169 -48.32 -15.59 -15.29
N ASP A 170 -48.14 -14.54 -16.10
CA ASP A 170 -48.03 -14.62 -17.56
C ASP A 170 -46.76 -15.37 -17.98
N LYS A 171 -46.93 -16.61 -18.42
CA LYS A 171 -45.83 -17.49 -18.80
C LYS A 171 -45.24 -17.16 -20.17
N ALA A 172 -46.01 -16.59 -21.09
CA ALA A 172 -45.51 -16.16 -22.41
C ALA A 172 -44.59 -14.93 -22.25
N LYS A 173 -44.98 -13.97 -21.41
CA LYS A 173 -44.12 -12.85 -21.02
C LYS A 173 -42.89 -13.31 -20.24
N ALA A 174 -43.03 -14.27 -19.32
CA ALA A 174 -41.89 -14.83 -18.61
C ALA A 174 -40.89 -15.54 -19.55
N GLU A 175 -41.36 -16.23 -20.58
CA GLU A 175 -40.52 -16.86 -21.60
C GLU A 175 -39.81 -15.83 -22.48
N LYS A 176 -40.52 -14.81 -22.98
CA LYS A 176 -39.95 -13.65 -23.70
C LYS A 176 -38.79 -13.02 -22.92
N LEU A 177 -38.99 -12.73 -21.63
CA LEU A 177 -37.98 -12.06 -20.81
C LEU A 177 -36.79 -12.97 -20.47
N ARG A 178 -36.99 -14.29 -20.37
CA ARG A 178 -35.88 -15.26 -20.30
C ARG A 178 -35.05 -15.30 -21.58
N ALA A 179 -35.69 -15.23 -22.76
CA ALA A 179 -34.98 -15.09 -24.03
C ALA A 179 -34.16 -13.80 -24.07
N MET A 180 -34.74 -12.66 -23.68
CA MET A 180 -34.00 -11.39 -23.58
C MET A 180 -32.81 -11.49 -22.60
N ARG A 181 -32.91 -12.17 -21.45
CA ARG A 181 -31.76 -12.45 -20.57
C ARG A 181 -30.67 -13.31 -21.22
N VAL A 182 -31.01 -14.19 -22.17
CA VAL A 182 -30.01 -14.92 -22.98
C VAL A 182 -29.30 -13.97 -23.94
N ASP A 183 -30.03 -13.08 -24.61
CA ASP A 183 -29.44 -12.07 -25.50
C ASP A 183 -28.54 -11.07 -24.76
N VAL A 184 -28.90 -10.62 -23.55
CA VAL A 184 -28.02 -9.83 -22.67
C VAL A 184 -26.68 -10.54 -22.46
N ARG A 185 -26.71 -11.84 -22.10
CA ARG A 185 -25.50 -12.64 -21.88
C ARG A 185 -24.69 -12.83 -23.17
N LYS A 186 -25.36 -13.02 -24.31
CA LYS A 186 -24.74 -13.18 -25.64
C LYS A 186 -24.01 -11.90 -26.08
N HIS A 187 -24.67 -10.75 -26.05
CA HIS A 187 -24.05 -9.46 -26.39
C HIS A 187 -22.89 -9.14 -25.44
N ARG A 188 -23.04 -9.39 -24.13
CA ARG A 188 -21.95 -9.20 -23.16
C ARG A 188 -20.75 -10.11 -23.42
N ALA A 189 -20.96 -11.36 -23.82
CA ALA A 189 -19.90 -12.29 -24.19
C ALA A 189 -19.12 -11.86 -25.46
N MET A 190 -19.70 -10.98 -26.28
CA MET A 190 -19.07 -10.34 -27.44
C MET A 190 -18.49 -8.94 -27.12
N ALA A 191 -18.48 -8.51 -25.84
CA ALA A 191 -18.16 -7.16 -25.39
C ALA A 191 -19.06 -6.04 -25.98
N GLU A 192 -20.24 -6.39 -26.49
CA GLU A 192 -21.27 -5.45 -26.97
C GLU A 192 -22.07 -4.88 -25.78
N TYR A 193 -21.36 -4.24 -24.84
CA TYR A 193 -21.88 -3.86 -23.53
C TYR A 193 -23.12 -2.97 -23.62
N LYS A 194 -23.12 -1.97 -24.50
CA LYS A 194 -24.25 -1.04 -24.64
C LYS A 194 -25.53 -1.74 -25.10
N GLN A 195 -25.41 -2.70 -26.03
CA GLN A 195 -26.51 -3.53 -26.51
C GLN A 195 -27.03 -4.46 -25.41
N ALA A 196 -26.13 -5.07 -24.63
CA ALA A 196 -26.51 -5.89 -23.48
C ALA A 196 -27.25 -5.07 -22.40
N GLU A 197 -26.77 -3.85 -22.12
CA GLU A 197 -27.39 -2.91 -21.17
C GLU A 197 -28.75 -2.40 -21.67
N ASP A 198 -28.88 -2.04 -22.95
CA ASP A 198 -30.16 -1.61 -23.55
C ASP A 198 -31.24 -2.70 -23.47
N ILE A 199 -30.86 -3.97 -23.68
CA ILE A 199 -31.79 -5.11 -23.55
C ILE A 199 -32.12 -5.36 -22.07
N ALA A 200 -31.15 -5.23 -21.15
CA ALA A 200 -31.40 -5.37 -19.72
C ALA A 200 -32.34 -4.27 -19.19
N ASP A 201 -32.16 -3.03 -19.65
CA ASP A 201 -33.04 -1.90 -19.33
C ASP A 201 -34.44 -2.07 -19.94
N ALA A 202 -34.55 -2.67 -21.14
CA ALA A 202 -35.82 -3.02 -21.74
C ALA A 202 -36.57 -4.11 -20.92
N ILE A 203 -35.86 -5.07 -20.30
CA ILE A 203 -36.46 -6.06 -19.40
C ILE A 203 -37.08 -5.39 -18.17
N TRP A 204 -36.43 -4.38 -17.58
CA TRP A 204 -37.04 -3.60 -16.48
C TRP A 204 -38.35 -2.94 -16.91
N ARG A 205 -38.36 -2.27 -18.07
CA ARG A 205 -39.55 -1.57 -18.58
C ARG A 205 -40.68 -2.52 -18.93
N GLU A 206 -40.37 -3.69 -19.50
CA GLU A 206 -41.33 -4.78 -19.68
C GLU A 206 -41.87 -5.31 -18.35
N LEU A 207 -41.06 -5.38 -17.29
CA LEU A 207 -41.49 -5.69 -15.91
C LEU A 207 -42.26 -4.53 -15.22
N GLY A 208 -42.51 -3.42 -15.92
CA GLY A 208 -43.25 -2.26 -15.40
C GLY A 208 -42.45 -1.40 -14.42
N LYS A 209 -41.12 -1.34 -14.60
CA LYS A 209 -40.16 -0.60 -13.75
C LYS A 209 -39.19 0.18 -14.62
N GLU A 210 -38.67 1.30 -14.15
CA GLU A 210 -37.43 1.85 -14.73
C GLU A 210 -36.20 1.09 -14.19
N PRO A 211 -35.08 1.08 -14.93
CA PRO A 211 -33.81 0.51 -14.47
C PRO A 211 -33.37 1.14 -13.13
N PRO A 212 -33.10 0.34 -12.07
CA PRO A 212 -32.78 0.89 -10.75
C PRO A 212 -31.48 1.71 -10.68
N ASN A 213 -30.47 1.38 -11.49
CA ASN A 213 -29.16 2.03 -11.49
C ASN A 213 -28.68 2.34 -12.93
N PRO A 214 -29.31 3.31 -13.63
CA PRO A 214 -29.04 3.55 -15.05
C PRO A 214 -27.61 4.02 -15.35
N GLU A 215 -26.93 4.62 -14.36
CA GLU A 215 -25.56 5.12 -14.49
C GLU A 215 -24.46 4.04 -14.30
N LEU A 216 -24.80 2.88 -13.73
CA LEU A 216 -23.85 1.80 -13.43
C LEU A 216 -23.65 0.89 -14.65
N ASN A 217 -23.09 1.46 -15.72
CA ASN A 217 -22.84 0.76 -16.97
C ASN A 217 -21.35 0.50 -17.19
N THR A 218 -21.04 -0.59 -17.89
CA THR A 218 -19.71 -0.87 -18.42
C THR A 218 -19.46 0.03 -19.63
N SER A 219 -20.49 0.33 -20.43
CA SER A 219 -20.35 1.18 -21.63
C SER A 219 -20.03 2.66 -21.33
N ASN A 220 -20.52 3.22 -20.21
CA ASN A 220 -20.20 4.60 -19.79
C ASN A 220 -19.00 4.70 -18.83
N ALA A 221 -18.43 3.57 -18.38
CA ALA A 221 -17.29 3.55 -17.48
C ALA A 221 -16.04 4.32 -18.01
N PRO A 222 -15.72 4.34 -19.32
CA PRO A 222 -14.65 5.20 -19.85
C PRO A 222 -14.88 6.70 -19.61
N GLU A 223 -16.12 7.17 -19.75
CA GLU A 223 -16.49 8.58 -19.56
C GLU A 223 -16.49 8.96 -18.07
N ARG A 224 -17.05 8.09 -17.22
CA ARG A 224 -16.99 8.25 -15.75
C ARG A 224 -15.53 8.26 -15.25
N ALA A 225 -14.67 7.42 -15.81
CA ALA A 225 -13.24 7.38 -15.46
C ALA A 225 -12.49 8.65 -15.94
N ALA A 226 -12.78 9.15 -17.14
CA ALA A 226 -12.17 10.38 -17.65
C ALA A 226 -12.58 11.61 -16.82
N THR A 227 -13.86 11.71 -16.45
CA THR A 227 -14.40 12.77 -15.58
C THR A 227 -13.77 12.74 -14.19
N MET A 228 -13.67 11.55 -13.57
CA MET A 228 -13.00 11.40 -12.27
C MET A 228 -11.50 11.72 -12.35
N ALA A 229 -10.78 11.27 -13.39
CA ALA A 229 -9.36 11.60 -13.55
C ALA A 229 -9.10 13.11 -13.66
N ALA A 230 -10.00 13.85 -14.35
CA ALA A 230 -9.92 15.31 -14.43
C ALA A 230 -10.21 15.96 -13.06
N GLY A 231 -11.28 15.54 -12.39
CA GLY A 231 -11.64 16.03 -11.06
C GLY A 231 -10.55 15.78 -10.01
N MET A 232 -9.92 14.61 -10.04
CA MET A 232 -8.79 14.26 -9.16
C MET A 232 -7.55 15.11 -9.46
N LEU A 233 -7.27 15.44 -10.72
CA LEU A 233 -6.17 16.33 -11.09
C LEU A 233 -6.40 17.77 -10.61
N ASP A 234 -7.63 18.27 -10.71
CA ASP A 234 -8.00 19.59 -10.17
C ASP A 234 -7.90 19.62 -8.64
N GLY A 235 -8.30 18.56 -7.93
CA GLY A 235 -8.18 18.48 -6.48
C GLY A 235 -6.75 18.30 -6.00
N TYR A 236 -5.93 17.49 -6.69
CA TYR A 236 -4.49 17.42 -6.46
C TYR A 236 -3.85 18.79 -6.63
N THR A 237 -4.16 19.48 -7.73
CA THR A 237 -3.64 20.84 -8.01
C THR A 237 -4.06 21.83 -6.91
N HIS A 238 -5.30 21.74 -6.43
CA HIS A 238 -5.76 22.54 -5.31
C HIS A 238 -5.04 22.19 -3.99
N LEU A 239 -4.91 20.90 -3.66
CA LEU A 239 -4.24 20.45 -2.44
C LEU A 239 -2.77 20.90 -2.41
N LYS A 240 -2.01 20.72 -3.50
CA LYS A 240 -0.63 21.23 -3.57
C LYS A 240 -0.54 22.76 -3.52
N SER A 241 -1.59 23.50 -3.93
CA SER A 241 -1.62 24.97 -3.84
C SER A 241 -1.82 25.51 -2.42
N ILE A 242 -2.37 24.70 -1.51
CA ILE A 242 -2.61 25.06 -0.10
C ILE A 242 -1.69 24.30 0.88
N CYS A 243 -1.18 23.15 0.47
CA CYS A 243 -0.34 22.23 1.22
C CYS A 243 0.72 21.62 0.27
N PRO A 244 1.79 22.36 -0.05
CA PRO A 244 2.80 21.88 -1.02
C PRO A 244 3.70 20.76 -0.48
N THR A 245 3.92 20.73 0.85
CA THR A 245 4.98 19.95 1.52
C THR A 245 4.83 18.44 1.40
N HIS A 246 3.63 17.90 1.62
CA HIS A 246 3.43 16.46 1.64
C HIS A 246 3.27 15.88 0.23
N PRO A 247 3.92 14.76 -0.11
CA PRO A 247 3.59 13.98 -1.28
C PRO A 247 2.14 13.48 -1.25
N VAL A 248 1.53 13.38 -2.43
CA VAL A 248 0.25 12.68 -2.63
C VAL A 248 0.55 11.29 -3.20
N TRP A 249 -0.02 10.24 -2.62
CA TRP A 249 0.11 8.86 -3.07
C TRP A 249 -1.21 8.32 -3.63
N MET A 250 -1.11 7.46 -4.63
CA MET A 250 -2.24 6.81 -5.29
C MET A 250 -2.03 5.30 -5.39
N ASN A 251 -2.76 4.55 -4.56
CA ASN A 251 -2.90 3.11 -4.70
C ASN A 251 -3.96 2.77 -5.78
N HIS A 252 -3.71 1.72 -6.56
CA HIS A 252 -4.64 1.16 -7.55
C HIS A 252 -4.91 -0.31 -7.24
N ALA A 253 -6.02 -0.84 -7.76
CA ALA A 253 -6.15 -2.28 -7.95
C ALA A 253 -5.05 -2.80 -8.91
N PRO A 254 -4.69 -4.10 -8.86
CA PRO A 254 -3.77 -4.72 -9.82
C PRO A 254 -4.51 -5.05 -11.12
N ARG A 255 -5.09 -4.02 -11.74
CA ARG A 255 -5.99 -4.10 -12.90
C ARG A 255 -5.89 -2.86 -13.78
N ASN A 256 -6.71 -2.82 -14.83
CA ASN A 256 -6.80 -1.76 -15.84
C ASN A 256 -5.55 -1.62 -16.75
N SER A 257 -5.65 -0.80 -17.79
CA SER A 257 -4.53 -0.55 -18.70
C SER A 257 -3.56 0.51 -18.17
N VAL A 258 -2.30 0.43 -18.63
CA VAL A 258 -1.25 1.45 -18.39
C VAL A 258 -1.75 2.85 -18.73
N ALA A 259 -2.46 3.01 -19.85
CA ALA A 259 -3.00 4.30 -20.28
C ALA A 259 -4.08 4.88 -19.36
N GLN A 260 -4.93 4.03 -18.76
CA GLN A 260 -5.93 4.47 -17.78
C GLN A 260 -5.28 4.88 -16.46
N ARG A 261 -4.33 4.08 -15.94
CA ARG A 261 -3.54 4.45 -14.77
C ARG A 261 -2.75 5.74 -15.01
N ALA A 262 -2.10 5.90 -16.17
CA ALA A 262 -1.38 7.12 -16.54
C ALA A 262 -2.26 8.38 -16.68
N ALA A 263 -3.59 8.23 -16.85
CA ALA A 263 -4.51 9.36 -16.76
C ALA A 263 -4.72 9.81 -15.31
N PHE A 264 -4.95 8.86 -14.40
CA PHE A 264 -5.14 9.09 -12.96
C PHE A 264 -3.84 9.54 -12.26
N ASN A 265 -2.71 8.90 -12.58
CA ASN A 265 -1.37 9.14 -12.00
C ASN A 265 -0.82 10.57 -12.20
N LYS A 266 -1.53 11.43 -12.94
CA LYS A 266 -1.27 12.87 -12.98
C LYS A 266 -1.58 13.55 -11.64
N ALA A 267 -2.52 13.02 -10.86
CA ALA A 267 -3.03 13.55 -9.61
C ALA A 267 -2.30 13.01 -8.35
N ALA A 268 -1.04 12.60 -8.48
CA ALA A 268 -0.23 12.07 -7.39
C ALA A 268 1.27 12.34 -7.60
N ASP A 269 2.05 12.35 -6.52
CA ASP A 269 3.52 12.42 -6.51
C ASP A 269 4.15 11.00 -6.52
N ALA A 270 3.52 10.04 -5.83
CA ALA A 270 3.88 8.62 -5.80
C ALA A 270 2.70 7.75 -6.27
N VAL A 271 2.98 6.54 -6.77
CA VAL A 271 1.94 5.60 -7.24
C VAL A 271 2.14 4.21 -6.63
N GLY A 272 1.12 3.36 -6.68
CA GLY A 272 1.20 1.99 -6.15
C GLY A 272 0.09 1.11 -6.69
N CYS A 273 0.16 -0.17 -6.37
CA CYS A 273 -1.01 -1.04 -6.38
C CYS A 273 -0.91 -2.10 -5.28
N ASP A 274 -2.04 -2.71 -4.98
CA ASP A 274 -2.13 -3.83 -4.05
C ASP A 274 -2.22 -5.19 -4.77
N ILE A 275 -1.56 -6.21 -4.23
CA ILE A 275 -1.47 -7.51 -4.90
C ILE A 275 -1.30 -8.65 -3.90
N TYR A 276 -2.26 -9.58 -3.95
CA TYR A 276 -2.42 -10.67 -2.98
C TYR A 276 -2.43 -12.04 -3.67
N PRO A 277 -1.28 -12.54 -4.14
CA PRO A 277 -1.18 -13.72 -4.99
C PRO A 277 -1.11 -15.05 -4.23
N VAL A 278 -1.30 -15.07 -2.89
CA VAL A 278 -1.14 -16.28 -2.09
C VAL A 278 -2.48 -16.81 -1.56
N PRO A 279 -2.84 -18.08 -1.82
CA PRO A 279 -2.14 -19.04 -2.70
C PRO A 279 -2.40 -18.75 -4.19
N PRO A 280 -1.50 -19.17 -5.10
CA PRO A 280 -1.49 -18.77 -6.53
C PRO A 280 -2.65 -19.31 -7.38
N HIS A 281 -3.62 -19.98 -6.77
CA HIS A 281 -4.81 -20.55 -7.41
C HIS A 281 -6.13 -19.95 -6.88
N ILE A 282 -6.08 -18.94 -6.00
CA ILE A 282 -7.24 -18.37 -5.29
C ILE A 282 -7.25 -16.83 -5.45
N GLY A 283 -8.39 -16.20 -5.16
CA GLY A 283 -8.54 -14.74 -5.06
C GLY A 283 -8.68 -14.02 -6.41
N GLY A 284 -7.94 -14.43 -7.44
CA GLY A 284 -8.02 -13.84 -8.78
C GLY A 284 -7.65 -12.35 -8.80
N HIS A 285 -6.78 -11.90 -7.88
CA HIS A 285 -6.38 -10.50 -7.75
C HIS A 285 -5.69 -10.01 -9.03
N SER A 286 -4.62 -10.70 -9.43
CA SER A 286 -3.99 -10.50 -10.74
C SER A 286 -4.97 -10.80 -11.89
N ASP A 287 -5.15 -9.85 -12.81
CA ASP A 287 -5.77 -10.09 -14.12
C ASP A 287 -4.78 -10.53 -15.21
N LEU A 288 -3.49 -10.63 -14.89
CA LEU A 288 -2.46 -11.13 -15.79
C LEU A 288 -2.57 -12.66 -16.00
N ALA A 289 -1.81 -13.16 -16.97
CA ALA A 289 -1.57 -14.60 -17.16
C ALA A 289 -0.79 -15.20 -15.98
N ASP A 290 0.19 -14.44 -15.45
CA ASP A 290 0.86 -14.74 -14.20
C ASP A 290 -0.03 -14.34 -13.01
N ARG A 291 -0.29 -15.30 -12.13
CA ARG A 291 -1.06 -15.14 -10.89
C ARG A 291 -0.29 -15.66 -9.68
N GLY A 292 0.99 -15.98 -9.87
CA GLY A 292 1.92 -16.39 -8.84
C GLY A 292 2.53 -15.20 -8.12
N LEU A 293 3.53 -15.50 -7.28
CA LEU A 293 4.24 -14.51 -6.48
C LEU A 293 4.87 -13.40 -7.35
N THR A 294 5.35 -13.77 -8.53
CA THR A 294 6.01 -12.92 -9.53
C THR A 294 5.09 -11.95 -10.27
N SER A 295 3.77 -12.08 -10.07
CA SER A 295 2.84 -11.01 -10.42
C SER A 295 3.13 -9.71 -9.65
N VAL A 296 3.77 -9.77 -8.46
CA VAL A 296 4.17 -8.58 -7.69
C VAL A 296 5.20 -7.75 -8.45
N GLY A 297 6.29 -8.36 -8.92
CA GLY A 297 7.28 -7.72 -9.78
C GLY A 297 6.68 -7.24 -11.11
N ALA A 298 5.78 -8.03 -11.71
CA ALA A 298 5.07 -7.64 -12.93
C ALA A 298 4.21 -6.38 -12.74
N PHE A 299 3.44 -6.31 -11.65
CA PHE A 299 2.64 -5.11 -11.36
C PHE A 299 3.49 -3.91 -10.97
N THR A 300 4.62 -4.12 -10.27
CA THR A 300 5.59 -3.05 -9.98
C THR A 300 6.05 -2.36 -11.27
N ARG A 301 6.47 -3.15 -12.27
CA ARG A 301 6.85 -2.66 -13.61
C ARG A 301 5.69 -1.93 -14.31
N LEU A 302 4.48 -2.51 -14.25
CA LEU A 302 3.26 -1.91 -14.82
C LEU A 302 2.77 -0.62 -14.12
N MET A 303 3.29 -0.30 -12.93
CA MET A 303 3.10 1.01 -12.28
C MET A 303 4.17 2.01 -12.73
N GLN A 304 5.42 1.58 -12.93
CA GLN A 304 6.48 2.42 -13.52
C GLN A 304 6.10 2.87 -14.95
N ASP A 305 5.63 1.94 -15.79
CA ASP A 305 5.12 2.22 -17.15
C ASP A 305 3.97 3.25 -17.13
N ALA A 306 3.14 3.20 -16.08
CA ALA A 306 2.00 4.08 -15.90
C ALA A 306 2.33 5.42 -15.21
N ALA A 307 3.55 5.59 -14.68
CA ALA A 307 4.00 6.83 -14.05
C ALA A 307 5.53 7.03 -14.17
N PRO A 308 6.09 7.17 -15.38
CA PRO A 308 7.55 7.28 -15.55
C PRO A 308 8.15 8.42 -14.72
N GLY A 309 9.16 8.09 -13.92
CA GLY A 309 9.84 9.04 -13.02
C GLY A 309 9.16 9.25 -11.65
N LYS A 310 8.05 8.57 -11.35
CA LYS A 310 7.43 8.57 -10.00
C LYS A 310 7.78 7.29 -9.25
N PRO A 311 7.97 7.33 -7.92
CA PRO A 311 8.20 6.11 -7.15
C PRO A 311 6.98 5.21 -7.11
N VAL A 312 7.24 3.90 -7.15
CA VAL A 312 6.24 2.84 -6.96
C VAL A 312 6.29 2.33 -5.52
N TRP A 313 5.14 2.32 -4.88
CA TRP A 313 4.91 1.92 -3.49
C TRP A 313 3.97 0.71 -3.51
N MET A 314 4.48 -0.49 -3.27
CA MET A 314 3.69 -1.73 -3.45
C MET A 314 3.01 -2.15 -2.16
N VAL A 315 1.73 -2.52 -2.24
CA VAL A 315 0.95 -3.01 -1.09
C VAL A 315 0.82 -4.53 -1.17
N LEU A 316 1.30 -5.23 -0.14
CA LEU A 316 1.47 -6.68 -0.13
C LEU A 316 0.56 -7.37 0.90
N GLN A 317 0.37 -8.68 0.68
CA GLN A 317 -0.53 -9.52 1.45
C GLN A 317 -0.08 -9.72 2.89
N ALA A 318 -0.87 -9.24 3.85
CA ALA A 318 -0.74 -9.52 5.27
C ALA A 318 -2.00 -10.17 5.86
N PHE A 319 -2.66 -11.06 5.10
CA PHE A 319 -3.85 -11.80 5.52
C PHE A 319 -3.94 -13.17 4.83
N SER A 320 -4.86 -14.03 5.28
CA SER A 320 -5.29 -15.22 4.54
C SER A 320 -6.68 -15.02 3.92
N TRP A 321 -6.90 -15.46 2.68
CA TRP A 321 -8.22 -15.33 2.02
C TRP A 321 -9.35 -15.99 2.84
N ALA A 322 -9.03 -17.03 3.64
CA ALA A 322 -9.93 -17.67 4.59
C ALA A 322 -10.52 -16.71 5.65
N GLU A 323 -9.77 -15.69 6.08
CA GLU A 323 -10.21 -14.71 7.09
C GLU A 323 -11.16 -13.66 6.51
N LEU A 324 -11.10 -13.41 5.19
CA LEU A 324 -12.00 -12.52 4.46
C LEU A 324 -13.25 -13.22 3.91
N ALA A 325 -13.28 -14.56 3.90
CA ALA A 325 -14.34 -15.34 3.28
C ALA A 325 -15.70 -15.14 3.96
N GLU A 326 -16.66 -14.55 3.23
CA GLU A 326 -18.07 -14.38 3.69
C GLU A 326 -18.73 -15.70 4.13
N LYS A 327 -18.31 -16.82 3.53
CA LYS A 327 -18.88 -18.16 3.73
C LYS A 327 -17.90 -19.07 4.47
N LYS A 328 -18.01 -19.10 5.80
CA LYS A 328 -17.20 -19.96 6.70
C LYS A 328 -17.47 -21.48 6.57
N ASN A 329 -18.15 -21.92 5.50
CA ASN A 329 -18.47 -23.30 5.16
C ASN A 329 -18.00 -23.67 3.74
N ASP A 330 -17.14 -22.86 3.13
CA ASP A 330 -16.49 -23.15 1.84
C ASP A 330 -15.49 -24.32 2.03
N PRO A 331 -15.57 -25.40 1.22
CA PRO A 331 -14.73 -26.59 1.40
C PRO A 331 -13.24 -26.35 1.13
N ASP A 332 -12.87 -25.28 0.43
CA ASP A 332 -11.49 -24.98 0.09
C ASP A 332 -10.82 -23.99 1.08
N LEU A 333 -11.50 -23.59 2.18
CA LEU A 333 -10.98 -22.62 3.16
C LEU A 333 -9.58 -22.95 3.72
N ASP A 334 -9.27 -24.22 3.98
CA ASP A 334 -7.94 -24.63 4.48
C ASP A 334 -6.83 -24.41 3.42
N GLN A 335 -7.19 -24.33 2.13
CA GLN A 335 -6.26 -23.96 1.05
C GLN A 335 -6.08 -22.44 0.97
N GLN A 336 -7.06 -21.63 1.39
CA GLN A 336 -7.07 -20.15 1.39
C GLN A 336 -6.13 -19.52 2.43
N ARG A 337 -4.95 -20.12 2.63
CA ARG A 337 -3.96 -19.88 3.69
C ARG A 337 -3.26 -18.51 3.62
N HIS A 338 -2.57 -18.20 4.70
CA HIS A 338 -1.55 -17.13 4.76
C HIS A 338 -0.36 -17.40 3.83
N PRO A 339 0.36 -16.36 3.38
CA PRO A 339 1.74 -16.47 2.95
C PRO A 339 2.64 -17.09 4.02
N THR A 340 3.61 -17.90 3.61
CA THR A 340 4.72 -18.35 4.47
C THR A 340 5.79 -17.26 4.57
N TYR A 341 6.67 -17.32 5.59
CA TYR A 341 7.85 -16.45 5.68
C TYR A 341 8.62 -16.31 4.35
N HIS A 342 8.79 -17.41 3.60
CA HIS A 342 9.50 -17.40 2.31
C HIS A 342 8.75 -16.65 1.21
N GLU A 343 7.42 -16.80 1.13
CA GLU A 343 6.59 -16.09 0.15
C GLU A 343 6.49 -14.60 0.48
N THR A 344 6.27 -14.23 1.75
CA THR A 344 6.29 -12.82 2.20
C THR A 344 7.62 -12.16 1.90
N ARG A 345 8.73 -12.85 2.20
CA ARG A 345 10.08 -12.36 1.89
C ARG A 345 10.28 -12.21 0.39
N PHE A 346 9.92 -13.22 -0.41
CA PHE A 346 10.02 -13.14 -1.86
C PHE A 346 9.26 -11.95 -2.43
N MET A 347 7.96 -11.79 -2.11
CA MET A 347 7.13 -10.71 -2.66
C MET A 347 7.69 -9.32 -2.34
N ALA A 348 8.20 -9.11 -1.13
CA ALA A 348 8.82 -7.84 -0.75
C ALA A 348 10.08 -7.53 -1.58
N TYR A 349 10.96 -8.50 -1.78
CA TYR A 349 12.17 -8.29 -2.56
C TYR A 349 11.94 -8.30 -4.08
N ASP A 350 10.94 -9.03 -4.58
CA ASP A 350 10.52 -9.02 -5.98
C ASP A 350 10.00 -7.63 -6.39
N ALA A 351 9.18 -7.00 -5.53
CA ALA A 351 8.84 -5.59 -5.68
C ALA A 351 10.08 -4.68 -5.67
N ILE A 352 11.01 -4.86 -4.71
CA ILE A 352 12.23 -4.05 -4.59
C ILE A 352 13.10 -4.14 -5.85
N VAL A 353 13.44 -5.35 -6.35
CA VAL A 353 14.31 -5.50 -7.53
C VAL A 353 13.65 -5.05 -8.83
N ASN A 354 12.31 -4.99 -8.85
CA ASN A 354 11.55 -4.37 -9.92
C ASN A 354 11.31 -2.86 -9.71
N GLY A 355 12.01 -2.24 -8.77
CA GLY A 355 12.13 -0.79 -8.61
C GLY A 355 11.11 -0.14 -7.67
N ALA A 356 10.46 -0.91 -6.79
CA ALA A 356 9.68 -0.33 -5.70
C ALA A 356 10.57 0.48 -4.74
N ARG A 357 10.02 1.58 -4.19
CA ARG A 357 10.65 2.50 -3.24
C ARG A 357 9.98 2.51 -1.86
N ALA A 358 8.88 1.77 -1.73
CA ALA A 358 8.21 1.45 -0.48
C ALA A 358 7.58 0.06 -0.58
N ILE A 359 7.49 -0.63 0.56
CA ILE A 359 6.65 -1.81 0.76
C ILE A 359 5.64 -1.50 1.87
N LEU A 360 4.36 -1.69 1.59
CA LEU A 360 3.28 -1.56 2.56
C LEU A 360 2.56 -2.91 2.71
N TYR A 361 1.87 -3.11 3.83
CA TYR A 361 1.15 -4.35 4.12
C TYR A 361 -0.32 -4.07 4.44
N TRP A 362 -1.22 -4.84 3.82
CA TRP A 362 -2.67 -4.73 3.99
C TRP A 362 -3.29 -6.05 4.49
N GLY A 363 -4.36 -5.92 5.28
CA GLY A 363 -5.18 -7.04 5.75
C GLY A 363 -4.82 -7.61 7.12
N SER A 364 -3.73 -7.16 7.75
CA SER A 364 -3.30 -7.65 9.08
C SER A 364 -4.33 -7.46 10.20
N ALA A 365 -5.25 -6.50 10.02
CA ALA A 365 -6.41 -6.28 10.90
C ALA A 365 -7.37 -7.48 10.96
N TYR A 366 -7.32 -8.39 9.99
CA TYR A 366 -8.13 -9.61 9.90
C TYR A 366 -7.39 -10.87 10.36
N THR A 367 -6.05 -10.80 10.51
CA THR A 367 -5.21 -11.93 10.91
C THR A 367 -5.49 -12.39 12.34
N ASP A 368 -5.76 -13.68 12.50
CA ASP A 368 -5.75 -14.36 13.81
C ASP A 368 -4.34 -14.30 14.43
N ARG A 369 -4.18 -13.43 15.43
CA ARG A 369 -2.91 -13.20 16.14
C ARG A 369 -2.39 -14.42 16.92
N SER A 370 -3.16 -15.51 17.03
CA SER A 370 -2.67 -16.79 17.56
C SER A 370 -1.87 -17.61 16.53
N LYS A 371 -1.88 -17.21 15.25
CA LYS A 371 -1.14 -17.88 14.16
C LYS A 371 0.31 -17.38 14.08
N PRO A 372 1.26 -18.23 13.64
CA PRO A 372 2.66 -17.80 13.44
C PRO A 372 2.86 -16.63 12.47
N PHE A 373 1.93 -16.45 11.53
CA PHE A 373 2.08 -15.53 10.39
C PHE A 373 2.48 -14.11 10.78
N TRP A 374 1.89 -13.54 11.84
CA TRP A 374 2.25 -12.18 12.28
C TRP A 374 3.73 -12.07 12.66
N GLY A 375 4.27 -13.05 13.40
CA GLY A 375 5.69 -13.10 13.73
C GLY A 375 6.58 -13.36 12.51
N GLU A 376 6.11 -14.13 11.53
CA GLU A 376 6.82 -14.34 10.26
C GLU A 376 6.87 -13.07 9.40
N LEU A 377 5.76 -12.32 9.32
CA LEU A 377 5.69 -11.02 8.67
C LEU A 377 6.60 -10.00 9.34
N LEU A 378 6.52 -9.84 10.67
CA LEU A 378 7.38 -8.91 11.41
C LEU A 378 8.87 -9.27 11.30
N LYS A 379 9.21 -10.56 11.14
CA LYS A 379 10.59 -10.98 10.83
C LYS A 379 11.06 -10.47 9.45
N VAL A 380 10.21 -10.47 8.43
CA VAL A 380 10.53 -9.86 7.11
C VAL A 380 10.65 -8.34 7.23
N VAL A 381 9.74 -7.68 7.96
CA VAL A 381 9.82 -6.23 8.23
C VAL A 381 11.14 -5.86 8.91
N ARG A 382 11.57 -6.63 9.92
CA ARG A 382 12.85 -6.40 10.62
C ARG A 382 14.06 -6.56 9.71
N GLU A 383 14.04 -7.57 8.83
CA GLU A 383 15.10 -7.78 7.83
C GLU A 383 15.23 -6.57 6.87
N LEU A 384 14.10 -6.07 6.36
CA LEU A 384 14.06 -4.88 5.50
C LEU A 384 14.47 -3.60 6.25
N ALA A 385 14.07 -3.46 7.52
CA ALA A 385 14.41 -2.31 8.35
C ALA A 385 15.88 -2.31 8.79
N ASP A 386 16.50 -3.47 8.99
CA ASP A 386 17.95 -3.59 9.21
C ASP A 386 18.75 -3.26 7.94
N LEU A 387 18.15 -3.50 6.76
CA LEU A 387 18.69 -3.14 5.45
C LEU A 387 18.33 -1.73 4.99
N GLN A 388 17.71 -0.88 5.83
CA GLN A 388 17.33 0.49 5.47
C GLN A 388 18.47 1.25 4.74
N PRO A 389 19.75 1.23 5.20
CA PRO A 389 20.84 1.97 4.53
C PRO A 389 21.22 1.42 3.14
N VAL A 390 20.84 0.19 2.82
CA VAL A 390 21.05 -0.45 1.52
C VAL A 390 19.83 -0.25 0.62
N LEU A 391 18.62 -0.38 1.15
CA LEU A 391 17.38 -0.16 0.41
C LEU A 391 17.20 1.32 0.03
N SER A 392 17.51 2.23 0.95
CA SER A 392 17.42 3.69 0.77
C SER A 392 18.56 4.28 -0.05
N ALA A 393 19.66 3.55 -0.26
CA ALA A 393 20.78 3.98 -1.11
C ALA A 393 20.33 4.28 -2.56
N PRO A 394 21.14 5.00 -3.36
CA PRO A 394 20.97 5.02 -4.82
C PRO A 394 21.08 3.61 -5.42
N ASP A 395 20.41 3.39 -6.55
CA ASP A 395 20.73 2.26 -7.42
C ASP A 395 22.12 2.51 -8.05
N ALA A 396 22.95 1.47 -8.21
CA ALA A 396 24.31 1.62 -8.70
C ALA A 396 24.38 1.63 -10.23
N ASP A 397 25.17 2.55 -10.80
CA ASP A 397 25.41 2.67 -12.23
C ASP A 397 26.43 1.61 -12.72
N VAL A 398 25.97 0.36 -12.81
CA VAL A 398 26.77 -0.81 -13.24
C VAL A 398 25.99 -1.67 -14.24
N GLU A 399 26.59 -1.92 -15.42
CA GLU A 399 26.02 -2.80 -16.44
C GLU A 399 26.33 -4.27 -16.10
N LEU A 400 25.38 -4.92 -15.40
CA LEU A 400 25.51 -6.33 -15.01
C LEU A 400 25.04 -7.27 -16.13
N GLN A 401 25.87 -8.27 -16.42
CA GLN A 401 25.51 -9.37 -17.32
C GLN A 401 25.15 -10.61 -16.50
N ILE A 402 23.93 -11.11 -16.71
CA ILE A 402 23.40 -12.27 -16.00
C ILE A 402 23.36 -13.46 -16.96
N SER A 403 24.00 -14.57 -16.58
CA SER A 403 23.90 -15.84 -17.30
C SER A 403 23.50 -16.97 -16.34
N LEU A 404 22.95 -18.05 -16.89
CA LEU A 404 22.45 -19.21 -16.15
C LEU A 404 23.18 -20.47 -16.64
N ASP A 405 23.43 -21.40 -15.73
CA ASP A 405 23.83 -22.77 -16.11
C ASP A 405 22.64 -23.46 -16.81
N GLU A 406 22.91 -24.45 -17.68
CA GLU A 406 21.86 -25.14 -18.46
C GLU A 406 20.80 -25.79 -17.55
N THR A 407 19.52 -25.56 -17.88
CA THR A 407 18.35 -26.08 -17.15
C THR A 407 17.28 -26.59 -18.11
N TRP A 408 16.30 -27.32 -17.56
CA TRP A 408 15.19 -27.92 -18.31
C TRP A 408 14.05 -26.92 -18.61
N GLY A 409 13.98 -25.83 -17.84
CA GLY A 409 12.89 -24.85 -17.90
C GLY A 409 12.98 -23.87 -19.08
N SER A 410 11.83 -23.36 -19.52
CA SER A 410 11.74 -22.41 -20.65
C SER A 410 12.18 -20.98 -20.34
N LEU A 411 12.31 -20.63 -19.05
CA LEU A 411 12.85 -19.35 -18.56
C LEU A 411 12.16 -18.09 -19.14
N ASP A 412 10.83 -18.06 -19.13
CA ASP A 412 10.05 -16.82 -19.31
C ASP A 412 10.16 -15.88 -18.08
N GLN A 413 10.56 -16.44 -16.94
CA GLN A 413 11.04 -15.74 -15.74
C GLN A 413 12.39 -16.31 -15.29
N GLY A 414 13.17 -15.57 -14.50
CA GLY A 414 14.55 -15.95 -14.15
C GLY A 414 15.18 -15.09 -13.05
N ILE A 415 16.49 -14.85 -13.13
CA ILE A 415 17.21 -14.06 -12.12
C ILE A 415 17.07 -12.55 -12.39
N ARG A 416 16.66 -11.80 -11.37
CA ARG A 416 16.80 -10.34 -11.30
C ARG A 416 17.86 -9.94 -10.28
N VAL A 417 18.55 -8.84 -10.58
CA VAL A 417 19.54 -8.23 -9.69
C VAL A 417 19.30 -6.73 -9.63
N LEU A 418 19.19 -6.18 -8.42
CA LEU A 418 19.26 -4.74 -8.17
C LEU A 418 20.57 -4.42 -7.46
N PRO A 419 21.51 -3.72 -8.12
CA PRO A 419 22.72 -3.25 -7.48
C PRO A 419 22.46 -1.92 -6.75
N LYS A 420 22.99 -1.79 -5.53
CA LYS A 420 22.79 -0.62 -4.64
C LYS A 420 24.14 -0.06 -4.22
N GLU A 421 24.35 1.24 -4.39
CA GLU A 421 25.67 1.86 -4.14
C GLU A 421 25.76 2.44 -2.73
N THR A 422 26.69 1.91 -1.93
CA THR A 422 26.82 2.24 -0.49
C THR A 422 28.24 2.62 -0.11
N ASN A 423 28.42 3.18 1.09
CA ASN A 423 29.76 3.43 1.67
C ASN A 423 30.60 2.16 1.91
N ASP A 424 29.99 0.98 1.78
CA ASP A 424 30.66 -0.33 1.86
C ASP A 424 30.95 -0.90 0.44
N GLY A 425 30.60 -0.18 -0.62
CA GLY A 425 30.65 -0.59 -2.03
C GLY A 425 29.28 -1.00 -2.59
N THR A 426 29.27 -1.54 -3.81
CA THR A 426 28.07 -2.01 -4.51
C THR A 426 27.53 -3.32 -3.90
N TRP A 427 26.37 -3.26 -3.25
CA TRP A 427 25.59 -4.44 -2.82
C TRP A 427 24.76 -4.97 -3.98
N LEU A 428 24.41 -6.26 -3.94
CA LEU A 428 23.54 -6.90 -4.93
C LEU A 428 22.34 -7.56 -4.22
N ILE A 429 21.12 -7.11 -4.53
CA ILE A 429 19.89 -7.79 -4.13
C ILE A 429 19.49 -8.70 -5.29
N VAL A 430 19.51 -10.01 -5.08
CA VAL A 430 19.25 -11.02 -6.12
C VAL A 430 17.97 -11.79 -5.81
N VAL A 431 17.10 -11.92 -6.80
CA VAL A 431 15.81 -12.61 -6.70
C VAL A 431 15.69 -13.63 -7.83
N ASN A 432 15.20 -14.83 -7.52
CA ASN A 432 14.84 -15.84 -8.52
C ASN A 432 13.33 -15.81 -8.78
N GLU A 433 12.90 -15.12 -9.85
CA GLU A 433 11.51 -15.16 -10.33
C GLU A 433 11.11 -16.58 -10.81
N TRP A 434 12.05 -17.49 -11.09
CA TRP A 434 11.70 -18.83 -11.55
C TRP A 434 11.20 -19.74 -10.42
N HIS A 435 10.23 -20.59 -10.77
CA HIS A 435 9.58 -21.54 -9.86
C HIS A 435 10.44 -22.76 -9.49
N ASP A 436 11.64 -22.89 -10.07
CA ASP A 436 12.60 -23.97 -9.83
C ASP A 436 13.98 -23.39 -9.45
N PRO A 437 14.83 -24.11 -8.69
CA PRO A 437 16.16 -23.62 -8.31
C PRO A 437 17.05 -23.31 -9.51
N LEU A 438 17.75 -22.17 -9.47
CA LEU A 438 18.68 -21.76 -10.52
C LEU A 438 20.13 -21.69 -10.02
N ARG A 439 21.05 -21.86 -10.95
CA ARG A 439 22.47 -21.56 -10.80
C ARG A 439 22.84 -20.50 -11.82
N TYR A 440 23.46 -19.43 -11.35
CA TYR A 440 23.59 -18.19 -12.09
C TYR A 440 24.97 -17.56 -11.90
N THR A 441 25.37 -16.77 -12.88
CA THR A 441 26.60 -15.99 -12.88
C THR A 441 26.27 -14.52 -13.12
N ILE A 442 26.82 -13.63 -12.29
CA ILE A 442 26.82 -12.18 -12.49
C ILE A 442 28.22 -11.78 -12.92
N ALA A 443 28.34 -11.19 -14.11
CA ALA A 443 29.55 -10.53 -14.61
C ALA A 443 29.31 -9.02 -14.76
N GLY A 444 30.39 -8.25 -14.97
CA GLY A 444 30.34 -6.78 -15.06
C GLY A 444 30.53 -6.06 -13.71
N LEU A 445 30.83 -6.79 -12.64
CA LEU A 445 31.19 -6.19 -11.35
C LEU A 445 32.58 -5.55 -11.44
N ASN A 446 32.77 -4.42 -10.76
CA ASN A 446 34.08 -3.78 -10.59
C ASN A 446 34.54 -3.81 -9.11
N PRO A 447 34.76 -5.01 -8.52
CA PRO A 447 35.03 -5.16 -7.10
C PRO A 447 36.46 -4.73 -6.73
N ALA A 448 36.69 -4.45 -5.44
CA ALA A 448 38.04 -4.41 -4.88
C ALA A 448 38.76 -5.75 -5.12
N ARG A 449 40.10 -5.71 -5.28
CA ARG A 449 40.88 -6.88 -5.70
C ARG A 449 40.79 -8.01 -4.66
N GLY A 450 40.10 -9.09 -5.03
CA GLY A 450 39.88 -10.25 -4.15
C GLY A 450 38.70 -10.10 -3.19
N ALA A 451 37.79 -9.16 -3.46
CA ALA A 451 36.59 -9.00 -2.64
C ALA A 451 35.70 -10.24 -2.66
N THR A 452 35.00 -10.47 -1.55
CA THR A 452 34.00 -11.53 -1.40
C THR A 452 32.61 -10.92 -1.27
N TYR A 453 31.64 -11.49 -1.96
CA TYR A 453 30.22 -11.22 -1.75
C TYR A 453 29.63 -12.24 -0.78
N THR A 454 29.04 -11.76 0.32
CA THR A 454 28.44 -12.58 1.38
C THR A 454 26.93 -12.33 1.45
N ASP A 455 26.11 -13.38 1.33
CA ASP A 455 24.68 -13.30 1.60
C ASP A 455 24.42 -13.04 3.09
N THR A 456 23.66 -12.00 3.43
CA THR A 456 23.44 -11.60 4.83
C THR A 456 22.65 -12.61 5.66
N ILE A 457 21.85 -13.48 5.03
CA ILE A 457 20.98 -14.44 5.73
C ILE A 457 21.64 -15.80 5.92
N THR A 458 22.24 -16.37 4.87
CA THR A 458 22.89 -17.69 4.95
C THR A 458 24.36 -17.63 5.36
N GLY A 459 25.01 -16.47 5.25
CA GLY A 459 26.46 -16.33 5.39
C GLY A 459 27.26 -16.95 4.25
N ALA A 460 26.60 -17.54 3.25
CA ALA A 460 27.25 -18.10 2.06
C ALA A 460 28.04 -17.00 1.35
N SER A 461 29.30 -17.27 1.04
CA SER A 461 30.24 -16.29 0.53
C SER A 461 30.97 -16.78 -0.72
N VAL A 462 31.09 -15.92 -1.72
CA VAL A 462 31.77 -16.18 -3.00
C VAL A 462 32.83 -15.11 -3.25
N ALA A 463 34.04 -15.51 -3.63
CA ALA A 463 35.07 -14.57 -4.07
C ALA A 463 34.77 -14.12 -5.51
N ALA A 464 34.90 -12.82 -5.78
CA ALA A 464 34.77 -12.30 -7.14
C ALA A 464 36.06 -12.55 -7.93
N ASP A 465 35.95 -13.33 -9.02
CA ASP A 465 37.05 -13.58 -9.95
C ASP A 465 36.82 -12.77 -11.23
N ASN A 466 37.79 -11.93 -11.60
CA ASN A 466 37.74 -11.06 -12.79
C ASN A 466 36.39 -10.34 -13.01
N GLY A 467 35.82 -9.76 -11.95
CA GLY A 467 34.53 -9.04 -12.01
C GLY A 467 33.29 -9.94 -12.13
N THR A 468 33.42 -11.21 -11.76
CA THR A 468 32.40 -12.25 -11.91
C THR A 468 32.17 -13.02 -10.61
N ILE A 469 30.91 -13.35 -10.28
CA ILE A 469 30.54 -14.29 -9.22
C ILE A 469 29.52 -15.32 -9.73
N THR A 470 29.61 -16.56 -9.26
CA THR A 470 28.68 -17.65 -9.61
C THR A 470 28.08 -18.25 -8.34
N LEU A 471 26.75 -18.30 -8.26
CA LEU A 471 25.98 -18.71 -7.08
C LEU A 471 24.81 -19.62 -7.48
N SER A 472 24.19 -20.24 -6.48
CA SER A 472 22.96 -21.02 -6.62
C SER A 472 21.90 -20.49 -5.66
N ILE A 473 20.64 -20.50 -6.09
CA ILE A 473 19.50 -19.87 -5.40
C ILE A 473 18.26 -20.76 -5.57
N PRO A 474 17.46 -21.01 -4.52
CA PRO A 474 16.26 -21.83 -4.63
C PRO A 474 15.18 -21.15 -5.48
N SER A 475 14.13 -21.90 -5.82
CA SER A 475 12.89 -21.35 -6.38
C SER A 475 12.31 -20.27 -5.48
N TYR A 476 11.89 -19.14 -6.06
CA TYR A 476 11.47 -17.95 -5.31
C TYR A 476 12.47 -17.54 -4.21
N GLY A 477 13.76 -17.79 -4.44
CA GLY A 477 14.84 -17.47 -3.53
C GLY A 477 15.22 -16.01 -3.61
N VAL A 478 15.75 -15.49 -2.50
CA VAL A 478 16.30 -14.14 -2.40
C VAL A 478 17.64 -14.17 -1.66
N GLN A 479 18.66 -13.52 -2.24
CA GLN A 479 19.99 -13.34 -1.66
C GLN A 479 20.31 -11.85 -1.57
N VAL A 480 20.88 -11.39 -0.46
CA VAL A 480 21.31 -10.00 -0.27
C VAL A 480 22.81 -9.99 -0.05
N LEU A 481 23.54 -9.77 -1.14
CA LEU A 481 24.98 -9.97 -1.22
C LEU A 481 25.72 -8.68 -0.85
N ARG A 482 26.31 -8.67 0.35
CA ARG A 482 27.19 -7.61 0.83
C ARG A 482 28.61 -7.80 0.29
N PRO A 483 29.25 -6.79 -0.34
CA PRO A 483 30.67 -6.84 -0.69
C PRO A 483 31.56 -6.73 0.56
N SER A 484 32.76 -7.32 0.50
CA SER A 484 33.83 -7.01 1.45
C SER A 484 34.53 -5.70 1.07
N LYS A 485 35.00 -4.97 2.08
CA LYS A 485 35.84 -3.76 1.94
C LYS A 485 37.25 -4.09 1.47
#